data_AF-A0A1A8LED3-F1
#
_entry.id   AF-A0A1A8LED3-F1
#
_cell.length_a   1.000
_cell.length_b   1.000
_cell.length_c   1.000
_cell.angle_alpha   90.00
_cell.angle_beta   90.00
_cell.angle_gamma   90.00
#
_symmetry.space_group_name_H-M   'P 1'
#
loop_
_entity.id
_entity.type
_entity.pdbx_description
1 polymer ?
#
loop_
_entity_poly.entity_id
_entity_poly.type
_entity_poly.pdbx_seq_one_letter_code
_entity_poly.pdbx_strand_id
1 'polypeptide(L)'
;HKAETGKTERSVKRTPLQPDELSSEAQHSTTRIPAEEEKAFSALEEAFERIKETTGATDVQEIVKRFTSQKEMHQHLEKLKKENEEALLQLKEQRELLIQQFEEEEYSGDAKLSCEQQKLEEAEFQLQAHQQRCDSARERLDWLTTTLSTVTAGVEHLAEKLQHITLSAGRVTAQQPDSEKAVLELLAQCELQLQLLQKEFEGKDLTAIMKEMGEDEFYIRIEENLPEYNTRVRLPEAQPLELSDDAAKRSDEDEPGVLSREVLKRQSQLIVDSNLKKKTWKRKKSKFWPKEEI
;
A
#
# COMPACT_ATOMS: atom_id res chain seq x y z
N HIS A 1 -30.42 -45.49 -50.71
CA HIS A 1 -31.76 -45.36 -51.33
C HIS A 1 -31.60 -44.48 -52.57
N LYS A 2 -31.41 -44.90 -53.83
CA LYS A 2 -31.88 -46.00 -54.70
C LYS A 2 -33.39 -46.08 -54.93
N ALA A 3 -33.76 -45.70 -56.17
CA ALA A 3 -34.96 -45.99 -56.98
C ALA A 3 -36.29 -45.40 -56.44
N GLU A 4 -37.22 -44.87 -57.24
CA GLU A 4 -37.98 -45.52 -58.32
C GLU A 4 -38.78 -44.43 -59.10
N THR A 5 -38.66 -44.34 -60.44
CA THR A 5 -39.62 -44.80 -61.48
C THR A 5 -40.88 -43.96 -61.71
N GLY A 6 -41.16 -43.65 -62.98
CA GLY A 6 -42.46 -43.13 -63.41
C GLY A 6 -42.51 -42.72 -64.88
N LYS A 7 -42.35 -43.69 -65.80
CA LYS A 7 -42.65 -43.54 -67.24
C LYS A 7 -44.16 -43.62 -67.47
N THR A 8 -44.72 -42.81 -68.38
CA THR A 8 -45.86 -43.23 -69.24
C THR A 8 -45.86 -42.46 -70.56
N GLU A 9 -45.41 -43.15 -71.61
CA GLU A 9 -45.73 -42.89 -73.01
C GLU A 9 -47.21 -43.21 -73.29
N ARG A 10 -47.87 -42.43 -74.16
CA ARG A 10 -49.13 -42.84 -74.80
C ARG A 10 -49.08 -42.65 -76.31
N SER A 11 -48.88 -43.78 -76.95
CA SER A 11 -49.46 -44.28 -78.21
C SER A 11 -49.64 -43.36 -79.42
N VAL A 12 -48.80 -43.67 -80.40
CA VAL A 12 -49.00 -43.61 -81.85
C VAL A 12 -50.40 -44.06 -82.31
N LYS A 13 -50.99 -43.32 -83.25
CA LYS A 13 -51.81 -43.89 -84.33
C LYS A 13 -51.34 -43.31 -85.66
N ARG A 14 -50.67 -44.16 -86.45
CA ARG A 14 -50.40 -43.99 -87.88
C ARG A 14 -51.50 -44.74 -88.64
N THR A 15 -52.10 -44.09 -89.63
CA THR A 15 -52.89 -44.73 -90.68
C THR A 15 -52.17 -44.49 -92.01
N PRO A 16 -51.80 -45.52 -92.78
CA PRO A 16 -51.16 -45.39 -94.09
C PRO A 16 -52.13 -45.72 -95.24
N LEU A 17 -51.66 -45.49 -96.48
CA LEU A 17 -52.23 -45.78 -97.82
C LEU A 17 -53.04 -44.61 -98.41
N GLN A 18 -52.79 -44.10 -99.62
CA GLN A 18 -51.89 -44.44 -100.73
C GLN A 18 -51.73 -43.21 -101.65
N PRO A 19 -50.69 -43.15 -102.50
CA PRO A 19 -50.48 -42.10 -103.50
C PRO A 19 -51.00 -42.53 -104.89
N ASP A 20 -51.54 -41.57 -105.66
CA ASP A 20 -51.53 -41.52 -107.14
C ASP A 20 -52.05 -40.13 -107.53
N GLU A 21 -51.19 -39.23 -108.00
CA GLU A 21 -50.78 -39.05 -109.41
C GLU A 21 -51.82 -38.27 -110.24
N LEU A 22 -51.42 -37.03 -110.54
CA LEU A 22 -51.67 -36.26 -111.76
C LEU A 22 -53.07 -35.64 -111.98
N SER A 23 -53.14 -34.32 -111.80
CA SER A 23 -53.49 -33.46 -112.93
C SER A 23 -52.90 -32.07 -112.73
N SER A 24 -51.90 -31.76 -113.56
CA SER A 24 -51.53 -30.40 -113.93
C SER A 24 -52.77 -29.60 -114.33
N GLU A 25 -52.83 -28.32 -113.96
CA GLU A 25 -52.69 -27.22 -114.92
C GLU A 25 -53.21 -25.92 -114.28
N ALA A 26 -52.38 -24.89 -114.38
CA ALA A 26 -52.76 -23.49 -114.45
C ALA A 26 -53.33 -22.80 -113.18
N GLN A 27 -52.56 -21.80 -112.73
CA GLN A 27 -52.94 -20.39 -112.65
C GLN A 27 -52.41 -19.72 -111.38
N HIS A 28 -51.55 -18.72 -111.61
CA HIS A 28 -51.11 -17.73 -110.64
C HIS A 28 -52.31 -17.16 -109.87
N SER A 29 -52.36 -17.39 -108.56
CA SER A 29 -53.10 -16.52 -107.65
C SER A 29 -52.11 -15.75 -106.80
N THR A 30 -51.77 -14.58 -107.30
CA THR A 30 -51.36 -13.43 -106.49
C THR A 30 -52.34 -13.25 -105.32
N THR A 31 -51.79 -13.29 -104.13
CA THR A 31 -52.15 -12.62 -102.87
C THR A 31 -53.59 -12.12 -102.68
N ARG A 32 -54.24 -12.65 -101.62
CA ARG A 32 -55.17 -11.86 -100.81
C ARG A 32 -54.91 -12.14 -99.32
N ILE A 33 -53.82 -11.56 -98.83
CA ILE A 33 -53.64 -11.26 -97.41
C ILE A 33 -54.77 -10.26 -97.06
N PRO A 34 -55.59 -10.46 -96.01
CA PRO A 34 -56.59 -9.48 -95.62
C PRO A 34 -55.90 -8.14 -95.37
N ALA A 35 -56.47 -7.02 -95.83
CA ALA A 35 -55.86 -5.67 -95.74
C ALA A 35 -55.51 -5.22 -94.30
N GLU A 36 -55.99 -5.95 -93.30
CA GLU A 36 -55.64 -5.81 -91.89
C GLU A 36 -54.25 -6.41 -91.56
N GLU A 37 -53.91 -7.55 -92.17
CA GLU A 37 -52.60 -8.20 -92.03
C GLU A 37 -51.49 -7.35 -92.68
N GLU A 38 -51.70 -6.78 -93.88
CA GLU A 38 -50.71 -5.92 -94.54
C GLU A 38 -50.38 -4.65 -93.72
N LYS A 39 -51.40 -4.03 -93.11
CA LYS A 39 -51.20 -2.90 -92.18
C LYS A 39 -50.47 -3.33 -90.91
N ALA A 40 -50.74 -4.53 -90.40
CA ALA A 40 -50.02 -5.09 -89.26
C ALA A 40 -48.55 -5.37 -89.61
N PHE A 41 -48.26 -5.86 -90.84
CA PHE A 41 -46.90 -6.04 -91.32
C PHE A 41 -46.15 -4.71 -91.43
N SER A 42 -46.76 -3.66 -92.01
CA SER A 42 -46.13 -2.33 -92.06
C SER A 42 -45.90 -1.72 -90.67
N ALA A 43 -46.83 -1.89 -89.73
CA ALA A 43 -46.68 -1.42 -88.36
C ALA A 43 -45.55 -2.15 -87.60
N LEU A 44 -45.41 -3.46 -87.82
CA LEU A 44 -44.32 -4.27 -87.27
C LEU A 44 -42.97 -3.88 -87.87
N GLU A 45 -42.91 -3.60 -89.16
CA GLU A 45 -41.69 -3.15 -89.84
C GLU A 45 -41.25 -1.76 -89.38
N GLU A 46 -42.18 -0.80 -89.22
CA GLU A 46 -41.89 0.51 -88.64
C GLU A 46 -41.44 0.42 -87.17
N ALA A 47 -42.04 -0.48 -86.38
CA ALA A 47 -41.57 -0.76 -85.02
C ALA A 47 -40.16 -1.36 -85.01
N PHE A 48 -39.85 -2.24 -85.98
CA PHE A 48 -38.54 -2.87 -86.09
C PHE A 48 -37.44 -1.88 -86.50
N GLU A 49 -37.67 -1.02 -87.51
CA GLU A 49 -36.70 0.01 -87.89
C GLU A 49 -36.45 0.98 -86.74
N ARG A 50 -37.50 1.38 -86.00
CA ARG A 50 -37.32 2.17 -84.77
C ARG A 50 -36.45 1.47 -83.73
N ILE A 51 -36.62 0.16 -83.53
CA ILE A 51 -35.76 -0.61 -82.62
C ILE A 51 -34.31 -0.65 -83.15
N LYS A 52 -34.12 -0.86 -84.45
CA LYS A 52 -32.80 -0.91 -85.08
C LYS A 52 -32.06 0.43 -84.97
N GLU A 53 -32.74 1.53 -85.25
CA GLU A 53 -32.24 2.91 -85.14
C GLU A 53 -31.89 3.27 -83.69
N THR A 54 -32.80 3.01 -82.74
CA THR A 54 -32.59 3.34 -81.32
C THR A 54 -31.53 2.47 -80.65
N THR A 55 -31.46 1.19 -81.04
CA THR A 55 -30.41 0.28 -80.53
C THR A 55 -29.09 0.51 -81.26
N GLY A 56 -29.07 1.21 -82.40
CA GLY A 56 -27.88 1.48 -83.21
C GLY A 56 -27.24 0.18 -83.72
N ALA A 57 -28.04 -0.81 -84.07
CA ALA A 57 -27.60 -2.14 -84.47
C ALA A 57 -27.77 -2.35 -85.97
N THR A 58 -26.85 -3.08 -86.59
CA THR A 58 -26.78 -3.23 -88.05
C THR A 58 -27.69 -4.36 -88.53
N ASP A 59 -27.89 -5.38 -87.69
CA ASP A 59 -28.65 -6.61 -87.99
C ASP A 59 -29.49 -7.07 -86.79
N VAL A 60 -30.54 -7.86 -87.05
CA VAL A 60 -31.43 -8.48 -86.06
C VAL A 60 -30.65 -9.26 -85.02
N GLN A 61 -29.62 -10.02 -85.43
CA GLN A 61 -28.81 -10.82 -84.50
C GLN A 61 -28.04 -9.94 -83.52
N GLU A 62 -27.58 -8.77 -83.95
CA GLU A 62 -26.88 -7.81 -83.10
C GLU A 62 -27.82 -7.19 -82.06
N ILE A 63 -29.06 -6.87 -82.45
CA ILE A 63 -30.12 -6.43 -81.53
C ILE A 63 -30.34 -7.49 -80.45
N VAL A 64 -30.60 -8.73 -80.86
CA VAL A 64 -30.84 -9.85 -79.91
C VAL A 64 -29.65 -10.06 -78.97
N LYS A 65 -28.41 -9.98 -79.47
CA LYS A 65 -27.21 -10.09 -78.65
C LYS A 65 -27.10 -8.96 -77.61
N ARG A 66 -27.38 -7.71 -77.98
CA ARG A 66 -27.35 -6.58 -77.02
C ARG A 66 -28.43 -6.72 -75.95
N PHE A 67 -29.65 -7.09 -76.33
CA PHE A 67 -30.74 -7.32 -75.37
C PHE A 67 -30.46 -8.48 -74.42
N THR A 68 -29.88 -9.58 -74.92
CA THR A 68 -29.48 -10.71 -74.07
C THR A 68 -28.36 -10.32 -73.11
N SER A 69 -27.30 -9.65 -73.56
CA SER A 69 -26.24 -9.14 -72.67
C SER A 69 -26.74 -8.10 -71.66
N GLN A 70 -27.66 -7.21 -72.05
CA GLN A 70 -28.26 -6.23 -71.14
C GLN A 70 -29.13 -6.92 -70.08
N LYS A 71 -29.90 -7.94 -70.46
CA LYS A 71 -30.69 -8.75 -69.53
C LYS A 71 -29.79 -9.48 -68.55
N GLU A 72 -28.71 -10.09 -69.01
CA GLU A 72 -27.71 -10.77 -68.17
C GLU A 72 -27.04 -9.79 -67.20
N MET A 73 -26.62 -8.62 -67.68
CA MET A 73 -26.05 -7.55 -66.83
C MET A 73 -27.04 -7.07 -65.77
N HIS A 74 -28.30 -6.85 -66.16
CA HIS A 74 -29.34 -6.45 -65.21
C HIS A 74 -29.59 -7.52 -64.15
N GLN A 75 -29.67 -8.80 -64.54
CA GLN A 75 -29.78 -9.92 -63.60
C GLN A 75 -28.56 -10.00 -62.66
N HIS A 76 -27.36 -9.75 -63.18
CA HIS A 76 -26.16 -9.71 -62.36
C HIS A 76 -26.17 -8.56 -61.34
N LEU A 77 -26.56 -7.35 -61.75
CA LEU A 77 -26.70 -6.19 -60.86
C LEU A 77 -27.77 -6.41 -59.79
N GLU A 78 -28.91 -7.00 -60.14
CA GLU A 78 -29.96 -7.37 -59.17
C GLU A 78 -29.47 -8.42 -58.17
N LYS A 79 -28.67 -9.39 -58.63
CA LYS A 79 -28.02 -10.36 -57.74
C LYS A 79 -27.04 -9.66 -56.79
N LEU A 80 -26.16 -8.81 -57.32
CA LEU A 80 -25.16 -8.08 -56.52
C LEU A 80 -25.83 -7.14 -55.50
N LYS A 81 -26.94 -6.51 -55.88
CA LYS A 81 -27.74 -5.67 -54.99
C LYS A 81 -28.29 -6.50 -53.82
N LYS A 82 -28.89 -7.66 -54.08
CA LYS A 82 -29.38 -8.56 -53.02
C LYS A 82 -28.27 -9.04 -52.10
N GLU A 83 -27.13 -9.46 -52.67
CA GLU A 83 -25.96 -9.88 -51.87
C GLU A 83 -25.44 -8.74 -50.98
N ASN A 84 -25.42 -7.50 -51.48
CA ASN A 84 -25.02 -6.33 -50.70
C ASN A 84 -26.04 -5.99 -49.60
N GLU A 85 -27.34 -6.06 -49.90
CA GLU A 85 -28.40 -5.89 -48.90
C GLU A 85 -28.32 -6.93 -47.78
N GLU A 86 -28.09 -8.20 -48.12
CA GLU A 86 -27.88 -9.28 -47.17
C GLU A 86 -26.62 -9.04 -46.31
N ALA A 87 -25.49 -8.69 -46.94
CA ALA A 87 -24.25 -8.39 -46.21
C ALA A 87 -24.42 -7.17 -45.28
N LEU A 88 -25.16 -6.15 -45.71
CA LEU A 88 -25.43 -4.95 -44.92
C LEU A 88 -26.30 -5.28 -43.70
N LEU A 89 -27.30 -6.15 -43.85
CA LEU A 89 -28.10 -6.65 -42.73
C LEU A 89 -27.25 -7.43 -41.73
N GLN A 90 -26.41 -8.35 -42.22
CA GLN A 90 -25.48 -9.11 -41.35
C GLN A 90 -24.52 -8.20 -40.60
N LEU A 91 -23.94 -7.20 -41.27
CA LEU A 91 -23.04 -6.23 -40.64
C LEU A 91 -23.77 -5.37 -39.59
N LYS A 92 -25.04 -5.02 -39.81
CA LYS A 92 -25.85 -4.31 -38.82
C LYS A 92 -26.11 -5.16 -37.59
N GLU A 93 -26.49 -6.41 -37.78
CA GLU A 93 -26.71 -7.36 -36.68
C GLU A 93 -25.43 -7.60 -35.88
N GLN A 94 -24.30 -7.81 -36.57
CA GLN A 94 -22.98 -7.93 -35.92
C GLN A 94 -22.61 -6.67 -35.14
N ARG A 95 -22.84 -5.48 -35.72
CA ARG A 95 -22.58 -4.21 -35.03
C ARG A 95 -23.42 -4.08 -33.77
N GLU A 96 -24.70 -4.44 -33.83
CA GLU A 96 -25.61 -4.37 -32.68
C GLU A 96 -25.21 -5.36 -31.57
N LEU A 97 -24.85 -6.59 -31.94
CA LEU A 97 -24.29 -7.58 -31.02
C LEU A 97 -23.01 -7.06 -30.35
N LEU A 98 -22.10 -6.48 -31.12
CA LEU A 98 -20.84 -5.97 -30.61
C LEU A 98 -21.03 -4.78 -29.65
N ILE A 99 -22.01 -3.90 -29.95
CA ILE A 99 -22.39 -2.79 -29.05
C ILE A 99 -22.92 -3.35 -27.73
N GLN A 100 -23.81 -4.34 -27.78
CA GLN A 100 -24.37 -4.95 -26.58
C GLN A 100 -23.29 -5.61 -25.71
N GLN A 101 -22.35 -6.34 -26.33
CA GLN A 101 -21.21 -6.93 -25.62
C GLN A 101 -20.32 -5.86 -24.98
N PHE A 102 -20.05 -4.79 -25.71
CA PHE A 102 -19.26 -3.68 -25.19
C PHE A 102 -19.93 -3.01 -23.98
N GLU A 103 -21.24 -2.73 -24.07
CA GLU A 103 -22.01 -2.16 -22.96
C GLU A 103 -22.01 -3.11 -21.75
N GLU A 104 -22.22 -4.41 -21.96
CA GLU A 104 -22.17 -5.40 -20.87
C GLU A 104 -20.78 -5.45 -20.20
N GLU A 105 -19.70 -5.42 -20.99
CA GLU A 105 -18.33 -5.39 -20.46
C GLU A 105 -18.01 -4.08 -19.74
N GLU A 106 -18.42 -2.93 -20.28
CA GLU A 106 -18.21 -1.61 -19.68
C GLU A 106 -18.94 -1.51 -18.33
N TYR A 107 -20.26 -1.76 -18.33
CA TYR A 107 -21.06 -1.62 -17.12
C TYR A 107 -20.77 -2.72 -16.09
N SER A 108 -20.52 -3.96 -16.51
CA SER A 108 -20.15 -5.02 -15.57
C SER A 108 -18.72 -4.87 -15.06
N GLY A 109 -17.82 -4.32 -15.87
CA GLY A 109 -16.45 -3.97 -15.51
C GLY A 109 -16.43 -2.88 -14.45
N ASP A 110 -17.13 -1.78 -14.70
CA ASP A 110 -17.21 -0.64 -13.78
C ASP A 110 -17.85 -1.02 -12.44
N ALA A 111 -18.94 -1.80 -12.47
CA ALA A 111 -19.58 -2.27 -11.24
C ALA A 111 -18.66 -3.20 -10.42
N LYS A 112 -17.91 -4.09 -11.09
CA LYS A 112 -16.92 -4.95 -10.42
C LYS A 112 -15.77 -4.14 -9.85
N LEU A 113 -15.18 -3.22 -10.63
CA LEU A 113 -14.07 -2.38 -10.17
C LEU A 113 -14.49 -1.52 -8.96
N SER A 114 -15.68 -0.93 -8.99
CA SER A 114 -16.20 -0.16 -7.86
C SER A 114 -16.39 -1.03 -6.61
N CYS A 115 -16.94 -2.25 -6.77
CA CYS A 115 -17.09 -3.19 -5.66
C CYS A 115 -15.74 -3.64 -5.07
N GLU A 116 -14.76 -3.95 -5.92
CA GLU A 116 -13.42 -4.33 -5.49
C GLU A 116 -12.69 -3.15 -4.81
N GLN A 117 -12.86 -1.92 -5.31
CA GLN A 117 -12.32 -0.73 -4.68
C GLN A 117 -12.91 -0.49 -3.29
N GLN A 118 -14.22 -0.67 -3.13
CA GLN A 118 -14.88 -0.56 -1.83
C GLN A 118 -14.36 -1.61 -0.83
N LYS A 119 -14.20 -2.87 -1.28
CA LYS A 119 -13.63 -3.94 -0.43
C LYS A 119 -12.18 -3.63 -0.04
N LEU A 120 -11.40 -3.07 -0.95
CA LEU A 120 -10.02 -2.67 -0.67
C LEU A 120 -9.99 -1.57 0.39
N GLU A 121 -10.81 -0.53 0.25
CA GLU A 121 -10.92 0.56 1.22
C GLU A 121 -11.37 0.04 2.61
N GLU A 122 -12.33 -0.88 2.65
CA GLU A 122 -12.75 -1.51 3.90
C GLU A 122 -11.62 -2.33 4.55
N ALA A 123 -10.87 -3.10 3.75
CA ALA A 123 -9.72 -3.87 4.23
C ALA A 123 -8.60 -2.96 4.75
N GLU A 124 -8.32 -1.85 4.06
CA GLU A 124 -7.34 -0.84 4.49
C GLU A 124 -7.76 -0.19 5.82
N PHE A 125 -9.05 0.18 5.94
CA PHE A 125 -9.59 0.72 7.19
C PHE A 125 -9.47 -0.28 8.35
N GLN A 126 -9.82 -1.55 8.12
CA GLN A 126 -9.68 -2.60 9.14
C GLN A 126 -8.23 -2.83 9.52
N LEU A 127 -7.30 -2.83 8.55
CA LEU A 127 -5.87 -2.96 8.81
C LEU A 127 -5.36 -1.80 9.67
N GLN A 128 -5.75 -0.56 9.35
CA GLN A 128 -5.36 0.62 10.12
C GLN A 128 -5.89 0.56 11.56
N ALA A 129 -7.16 0.16 11.74
CA ALA A 129 -7.76 -0.01 13.06
C ALA A 129 -7.04 -1.10 13.88
N HIS A 130 -6.68 -2.22 13.24
CA HIS A 130 -5.89 -3.27 13.87
C HIS A 130 -4.49 -2.81 14.24
N GLN A 131 -3.82 -2.07 13.36
CA GLN A 131 -2.50 -1.50 13.60
C GLN A 131 -2.51 -0.56 14.82
N GLN A 132 -3.46 0.38 14.86
CA GLN A 132 -3.63 1.29 16.00
C GLN A 132 -3.84 0.52 17.31
N ARG A 133 -4.68 -0.52 17.29
CA ARG A 133 -4.93 -1.36 18.46
C ARG A 133 -3.66 -2.09 18.93
N CYS A 134 -2.86 -2.60 17.99
CA CYS A 134 -1.57 -3.23 18.30
C CYS A 134 -0.59 -2.22 18.89
N ASP A 135 -0.54 -1.00 18.36
CA ASP A 135 0.35 0.06 18.85
C ASP A 135 -0.04 0.49 20.27
N SER A 136 -1.32 0.72 20.55
CA SER A 136 -1.80 1.01 21.90
C SER A 136 -1.55 -0.14 22.89
N ALA A 137 -1.67 -1.39 22.45
CA ALA A 137 -1.35 -2.54 23.28
C ALA A 137 0.16 -2.62 23.58
N ARG A 138 1.01 -2.30 22.61
CA ARG A 138 2.47 -2.24 22.77
C ARG A 138 2.87 -1.16 23.76
N GLU A 139 2.35 0.05 23.60
CA GLU A 139 2.59 1.16 24.53
C GLU A 139 2.18 0.80 25.97
N ARG A 140 1.04 0.13 26.13
CA ARG A 140 0.58 -0.33 27.45
C ARG A 140 1.50 -1.40 28.04
N LEU A 141 2.01 -2.31 27.23
CA LEU A 141 2.97 -3.32 27.66
C LEU A 141 4.30 -2.68 28.08
N ASP A 142 4.81 -1.72 27.30
CA ASP A 142 6.06 -1.01 27.59
C ASP A 142 5.93 -0.22 28.90
N TRP A 143 4.78 0.44 29.10
CA TRP A 143 4.48 1.14 30.36
C TRP A 143 4.41 0.19 31.56
N LEU A 144 3.73 -0.96 31.42
CA LEU A 144 3.66 -1.99 32.48
C LEU A 144 5.04 -2.56 32.79
N THR A 145 5.84 -2.85 31.77
CA THR A 145 7.20 -3.40 31.91
C THR A 145 8.11 -2.42 32.64
N THR A 146 8.07 -1.14 32.25
CA THR A 146 8.84 -0.08 32.91
C THR A 146 8.42 0.07 34.37
N THR A 147 7.11 0.08 34.64
CA THR A 147 6.57 0.18 36.00
C THR A 147 6.97 -1.03 36.84
N LEU A 148 6.87 -2.25 36.32
CA LEU A 148 7.28 -3.47 37.01
C LEU A 148 8.78 -3.47 37.32
N SER A 149 9.62 -3.02 36.38
CA SER A 149 11.05 -2.84 36.61
C SER A 149 11.33 -1.84 37.73
N THR A 150 10.64 -0.69 37.75
CA THR A 150 10.79 0.29 38.84
C THR A 150 10.35 -0.25 40.20
N VAL A 151 9.25 -1.02 40.25
CA VAL A 151 8.76 -1.65 41.48
C VAL A 151 9.75 -2.70 41.96
N THR A 152 10.26 -3.54 41.06
CA THR A 152 11.26 -4.57 41.36
C THR A 152 12.51 -3.95 41.98
N ALA A 153 13.08 -2.93 41.34
CA ALA A 153 14.21 -2.19 41.89
C ALA A 153 13.89 -1.55 43.26
N GLY A 154 12.67 -1.01 43.43
CA GLY A 154 12.22 -0.46 44.71
C GLY A 154 12.16 -1.51 45.83
N VAL A 155 11.68 -2.72 45.54
CA VAL A 155 11.63 -3.84 46.49
C VAL A 155 13.03 -4.33 46.83
N GLU A 156 13.92 -4.43 45.84
CA GLU A 156 15.33 -4.80 46.05
C GLU A 156 16.04 -3.78 46.96
N HIS A 157 15.86 -2.49 46.70
CA HIS A 157 16.39 -1.43 47.57
C HIS A 157 15.81 -1.47 48.98
N LEU A 158 14.51 -1.74 49.12
CA LEU A 158 13.89 -1.89 50.43
C LEU A 158 14.50 -3.07 51.19
N ALA A 159 14.68 -4.22 50.53
CA ALA A 159 15.31 -5.39 51.13
C ALA A 159 16.76 -5.12 51.54
N GLU A 160 17.53 -4.38 50.74
CA GLU A 160 18.89 -3.94 51.07
C GLU A 160 18.89 -3.08 52.35
N LYS A 161 17.94 -2.16 52.51
CA LYS A 161 17.81 -1.34 53.74
C LYS A 161 17.42 -2.16 54.95
N LEU A 162 16.58 -3.19 54.79
CA LEU A 162 16.09 -4.03 55.88
C LEU A 162 17.02 -5.21 56.21
N GLN A 163 18.14 -5.39 55.49
CA GLN A 163 19.05 -6.54 55.63
C GLN A 163 19.57 -6.78 57.06
N HIS A 164 19.59 -5.74 57.89
CA HIS A 164 20.09 -5.77 59.27
C HIS A 164 19.06 -6.30 60.27
N ILE A 165 17.79 -6.39 59.87
CA ILE A 165 16.70 -6.91 60.70
C ILE A 165 16.67 -8.43 60.53
N THR A 166 17.27 -9.14 61.48
CA THR A 166 17.34 -10.60 61.49
C THR A 166 15.97 -11.22 61.75
N LEU A 167 15.38 -11.84 60.73
CA LEU A 167 14.20 -12.69 60.89
C LEU A 167 14.62 -14.03 61.54
N SER A 168 13.93 -14.45 62.60
CA SER A 168 14.23 -15.70 63.31
C SER A 168 13.91 -16.98 62.51
N ALA A 169 13.18 -16.85 61.40
CA ALA A 169 12.84 -17.94 60.50
C ALA A 169 13.50 -17.72 59.13
N GLY A 170 14.53 -18.53 58.85
CA GLY A 170 15.02 -18.89 57.51
C GLY A 170 15.13 -17.78 56.48
N ARG A 171 16.35 -17.25 56.29
CA ARG A 171 16.71 -16.48 55.09
C ARG A 171 16.47 -17.38 53.88
N VAL A 172 15.38 -17.16 53.14
CA VAL A 172 15.17 -17.83 51.86
C VAL A 172 16.20 -17.22 50.92
N THR A 173 17.29 -17.94 50.70
CA THR A 173 18.29 -17.60 49.69
C THR A 173 17.56 -17.55 48.36
N ALA A 174 17.38 -16.35 47.83
CA ALA A 174 16.75 -16.07 46.55
C ALA A 174 17.33 -17.01 45.48
N GLN A 175 16.56 -18.03 45.13
CA GLN A 175 16.91 -18.95 44.07
C GLN A 175 16.47 -18.26 42.77
N GLN A 176 17.44 -17.64 42.11
CA GLN A 176 17.35 -16.88 40.85
C GLN A 176 16.64 -15.50 40.96
N PRO A 177 17.37 -14.39 40.72
CA PRO A 177 16.84 -13.02 40.83
C PRO A 177 15.84 -12.64 39.72
N ASP A 178 15.75 -13.41 38.63
CA ASP A 178 14.97 -13.05 37.44
C ASP A 178 13.51 -13.56 37.43
N SER A 179 13.02 -14.18 38.51
CA SER A 179 11.63 -14.66 38.57
C SER A 179 10.72 -13.64 39.24
N GLU A 180 9.57 -13.31 38.63
CA GLU A 180 8.50 -12.51 39.26
C GLU A 180 8.11 -13.03 40.65
N LYS A 181 8.23 -14.35 40.87
CA LYS A 181 8.01 -15.00 42.16
C LYS A 181 9.03 -14.59 43.22
N ALA A 182 10.30 -14.39 42.83
CA ALA A 182 11.35 -13.96 43.72
C ALA A 182 11.10 -12.54 44.25
N VAL A 183 10.57 -11.63 43.41
CA VAL A 183 10.20 -10.26 43.83
C VAL A 183 9.05 -10.28 44.83
N LEU A 184 8.04 -11.13 44.62
CA LEU A 184 6.92 -11.29 45.55
C LEU A 184 7.38 -11.89 46.90
N GLU A 185 8.26 -12.88 46.88
CA GLU A 185 8.86 -13.44 48.11
C GLU A 185 9.71 -12.39 48.84
N LEU A 186 10.48 -11.58 48.11
CA LEU A 186 11.28 -10.50 48.69
C LEU A 186 10.38 -9.42 49.31
N LEU A 187 9.28 -9.06 48.66
CA LEU A 187 8.30 -8.12 49.19
C LEU A 187 7.64 -8.66 50.47
N ALA A 188 7.29 -9.94 50.51
CA ALA A 188 6.77 -10.59 51.72
C ALA A 188 7.80 -10.58 52.86
N GLN A 189 9.08 -10.84 52.57
CA GLN A 189 10.15 -10.74 53.57
C GLN A 189 10.28 -9.31 54.12
N CYS A 190 10.28 -8.30 53.23
CA CYS A 190 10.29 -6.90 53.62
C CYS A 190 9.09 -6.55 54.52
N GLU A 191 7.90 -7.06 54.23
CA GLU A 191 6.70 -6.87 55.06
C GLU A 191 6.91 -7.40 56.49
N LEU A 192 7.38 -8.65 56.64
CA LEU A 192 7.65 -9.23 57.96
C LEU A 192 8.72 -8.43 58.73
N GLN A 193 9.77 -7.97 58.05
CA GLN A 193 10.81 -7.14 58.66
C GLN A 193 10.27 -5.79 59.14
N LEU A 194 9.43 -5.14 58.32
CA LEU A 194 8.78 -3.87 58.69
C LEU A 194 7.79 -4.04 59.85
N GLN A 195 7.05 -5.14 59.90
CA GLN A 195 6.16 -5.44 61.03
C GLN A 195 6.94 -5.68 62.32
N LEU A 196 8.07 -6.39 62.25
CA LEU A 196 8.96 -6.56 63.40
C LEU A 196 9.50 -5.21 63.88
N LEU A 197 9.98 -4.39 62.94
CA LEU A 197 10.46 -3.03 63.23
C LEU A 197 9.38 -2.17 63.89
N GLN A 198 8.16 -2.22 63.37
CA GLN A 198 7.02 -1.50 63.92
C GLN A 198 6.74 -1.91 65.37
N LYS A 199 6.78 -3.21 65.67
CA LYS A 199 6.63 -3.74 67.03
C LYS A 199 7.77 -3.30 67.95
N GLU A 200 9.00 -3.26 67.45
CA GLU A 200 10.15 -2.76 68.22
C GLU A 200 10.07 -1.28 68.56
N PHE A 201 9.39 -0.48 67.72
CA PHE A 201 9.14 0.94 67.96
C PHE A 201 7.83 1.22 68.72
N GLU A 202 6.98 0.22 68.92
CA GLU A 202 5.74 0.37 69.65
C GLU A 202 6.02 0.81 71.10
N GLY A 203 5.48 1.97 71.49
CA GLY A 203 5.70 2.56 72.82
C GLY A 203 7.00 3.38 72.97
N LYS A 204 7.82 3.53 71.92
CA LYS A 204 8.99 4.42 71.92
C LYS A 204 8.63 5.79 71.33
N ASP A 205 9.13 6.86 71.93
CA ASP A 205 9.03 8.20 71.33
C ASP A 205 10.11 8.38 70.26
N LEU A 206 9.71 8.20 69.01
CA LEU A 206 10.57 8.39 67.85
C LEU A 206 11.16 9.80 67.77
N THR A 207 10.42 10.83 68.22
CA THR A 207 10.92 12.21 68.15
C THR A 207 12.02 12.46 69.17
N ALA A 208 11.91 11.88 70.36
CA ALA A 208 12.98 11.88 71.35
C ALA A 208 14.21 11.09 70.88
N ILE A 209 14.02 9.91 70.29
CA ILE A 209 15.12 9.08 69.76
C ILE A 209 15.84 9.79 68.60
N MET A 210 15.09 10.41 67.68
CA MET A 210 15.68 11.17 66.58
C MET A 210 16.46 12.39 67.07
N LYS A 211 16.00 13.03 68.15
CA LYS A 211 16.72 14.13 68.79
C LYS A 211 18.01 13.63 69.46
N GLU A 212 17.97 12.53 70.21
CA GLU A 212 19.15 11.91 70.81
C GLU A 212 20.17 11.49 69.73
N MET A 213 19.72 10.91 68.62
CA MET A 213 20.63 10.59 67.50
C MET A 213 21.28 11.83 66.84
N GLY A 214 20.69 13.01 67.03
CA GLY A 214 21.24 14.29 66.56
C GLY A 214 22.18 14.95 67.56
N GLU A 215 22.27 14.45 68.79
CA GLU A 215 23.15 14.97 69.82
C GLU A 215 24.56 14.39 69.65
N ASP A 216 25.59 15.24 69.79
CA ASP A 216 27.00 14.83 69.63
C ASP A 216 27.39 13.69 70.58
N GLU A 217 26.74 13.61 71.74
CA GLU A 217 26.91 12.55 72.73
C GLU A 217 26.59 11.16 72.17
N PHE A 218 25.62 11.05 71.26
CA PHE A 218 25.29 9.79 70.60
C PHE A 218 26.41 9.34 69.65
N TYR A 219 27.03 10.26 68.93
CA TYR A 219 28.18 9.96 68.07
C TYR A 219 29.39 9.52 68.90
N ILE A 220 29.64 10.15 70.05
CA ILE A 220 30.69 9.75 70.98
C ILE A 220 30.43 8.33 71.50
N ARG A 221 29.19 8.02 71.93
CA ARG A 221 28.81 6.66 72.38
C ARG A 221 28.97 5.61 71.28
N ILE A 222 28.72 5.97 70.02
CA ILE A 222 28.98 5.07 68.88
C ILE A 222 30.49 4.92 68.65
N GLU A 223 31.27 6.00 68.77
CA GLU A 223 32.71 5.96 68.60
C GLU A 223 33.42 5.12 69.68
N GLU A 224 32.90 5.13 70.90
CA GLU A 224 33.37 4.30 72.01
C GLU A 224 33.04 2.81 71.81
N ASN A 225 31.98 2.48 71.06
CA ASN A 225 31.54 1.11 70.79
C ASN A 225 31.98 0.58 69.40
N LEU A 226 33.02 1.18 68.81
CA LEU A 226 33.57 0.69 67.54
C LEU A 226 34.31 -0.66 67.75
N PRO A 227 34.17 -1.63 66.82
CA PRO A 227 34.88 -2.91 66.91
C PRO A 227 36.40 -2.74 66.97
N GLU A 228 37.09 -3.66 67.62
CA GLU A 228 38.55 -3.64 67.81
C GLU A 228 39.36 -3.56 66.50
N TYR A 229 38.78 -4.02 65.39
CA TYR A 229 39.37 -3.99 64.05
C TYR A 229 39.00 -2.75 63.22
N ASN A 230 38.52 -1.68 63.86
CA ASN A 230 38.16 -0.45 63.16
C ASN A 230 39.38 0.21 62.49
N THR A 231 39.31 0.42 61.18
CA THR A 231 40.35 1.03 60.34
C THR A 231 40.15 2.54 60.11
N ARG A 232 39.20 3.20 60.79
CA ARG A 232 39.03 4.66 60.69
C ARG A 232 40.27 5.37 61.23
N VAL A 233 40.85 6.24 60.40
CA VAL A 233 41.99 7.08 60.77
C VAL A 233 41.50 8.17 61.71
N ARG A 234 41.94 8.16 62.98
CA ARG A 234 41.73 9.28 63.90
C ARG A 234 42.56 10.46 63.40
N LEU A 235 41.88 11.49 62.92
CA LEU A 235 42.53 12.76 62.65
C LEU A 235 42.90 13.38 63.99
N PRO A 236 44.12 13.92 64.17
CA PRO A 236 44.47 14.66 65.37
C PRO A 236 43.41 15.74 65.59
N GLU A 237 42.80 15.78 66.78
CA GLU A 237 41.97 16.91 67.19
C GLU A 237 42.79 18.17 66.94
N ALA A 238 42.28 19.03 66.05
CA ALA A 238 42.90 20.31 65.79
C ALA A 238 42.88 21.07 67.11
N GLN A 239 43.99 21.03 67.85
CA GLN A 239 44.22 21.92 68.97
C GLN A 239 43.94 23.33 68.45
N PRO A 240 43.16 24.15 69.17
CA PRO A 240 42.98 25.54 68.81
C PRO A 240 44.38 26.16 68.67
N LEU A 241 44.78 26.50 67.44
CA LEU A 241 46.04 27.19 67.19
C LEU A 241 45.96 28.53 67.92
N GLU A 242 46.61 28.63 69.08
CA GLU A 242 47.09 29.90 69.59
C GLU A 242 48.15 30.41 68.59
N LEU A 243 47.71 31.25 67.67
CA LEU A 243 48.56 31.95 66.70
C LEU A 243 49.50 32.89 67.46
N SER A 244 50.70 32.40 67.79
CA SER A 244 51.83 33.24 68.15
C SER A 244 52.45 33.82 66.88
N ASP A 245 52.49 35.14 66.82
CA ASP A 245 52.69 36.00 65.63
C ASP A 245 54.16 36.08 65.15
N ASP A 246 55.03 35.11 65.46
CA ASP A 246 56.49 35.31 65.36
C ASP A 246 57.27 34.25 64.55
N ALA A 247 56.61 33.43 63.73
CA ALA A 247 57.28 32.45 62.87
C ALA A 247 57.40 32.91 61.40
N ALA A 248 57.81 34.16 61.18
CA ALA A 248 58.09 34.68 59.86
C ALA A 248 59.60 34.79 59.57
N LYS A 249 60.42 33.74 59.75
CA LYS A 249 61.73 33.60 59.05
C LYS A 249 62.22 32.15 58.88
N ARG A 250 62.13 31.71 57.60
CA ARG A 250 63.08 30.89 56.82
C ARG A 250 63.55 29.54 57.35
N SER A 251 63.17 28.48 56.62
CA SER A 251 64.06 27.36 56.29
C SER A 251 63.66 26.80 54.92
N ASP A 252 64.40 27.20 53.89
CA ASP A 252 64.45 26.52 52.58
C ASP A 252 65.48 25.39 52.72
N GLU A 253 65.04 24.16 53.00
CA GLU A 253 65.78 22.94 52.67
C GLU A 253 64.78 21.83 52.33
N ASP A 254 64.62 21.60 51.03
CA ASP A 254 64.29 20.34 50.35
C ASP A 254 63.50 19.26 51.11
N GLU A 255 62.18 19.43 51.22
CA GLU A 255 61.22 18.31 51.16
C GLU A 255 60.31 18.50 49.93
N PRO A 256 59.94 17.45 49.18
CA PRO A 256 58.95 17.53 48.11
C PRO A 256 57.57 17.76 48.73
N GLY A 257 57.29 19.01 49.09
CA GLY A 257 56.04 19.47 49.66
C GLY A 257 54.89 19.12 48.74
N VAL A 258 53.96 18.31 49.25
CA VAL A 258 52.67 18.04 48.60
C VAL A 258 52.04 19.38 48.25
N LEU A 259 51.90 19.64 46.94
CA LEU A 259 51.30 20.87 46.42
C LEU A 259 49.91 21.03 47.07
N SER A 260 49.74 22.09 47.86
CA SER A 260 48.45 22.38 48.48
C SER A 260 47.35 22.40 47.41
N ARG A 261 46.19 21.83 47.74
CA ARG A 261 45.00 21.73 46.86
C ARG A 261 44.65 23.06 46.19
N GLU A 262 44.91 24.18 46.87
CA GLU A 262 44.68 25.54 46.37
C GLU A 262 45.66 25.93 45.26
N VAL A 263 46.93 25.53 45.39
CA VAL A 263 47.97 25.72 44.37
C VAL A 263 47.64 24.90 43.14
N LEU A 264 47.23 23.63 43.34
CA LEU A 264 46.83 22.74 42.25
C LEU A 264 45.59 23.26 41.50
N LYS A 265 44.58 23.77 42.23
CA LYS A 265 43.40 24.42 41.64
C LYS A 265 43.73 25.69 40.87
N ARG A 266 44.61 26.55 41.40
CA ARG A 266 45.06 27.75 40.70
C ARG A 266 45.80 27.40 39.41
N GLN A 267 46.69 26.41 39.47
CA GLN A 267 47.42 25.94 38.30
C GLN A 267 46.48 25.36 37.24
N SER A 268 45.51 24.53 37.63
CA SER A 268 44.52 24.00 36.69
C SER A 268 43.66 25.09 36.06
N GLN A 269 43.24 26.10 36.84
CA GLN A 269 42.44 27.21 36.32
C GLN A 269 43.24 28.05 35.31
N LEU A 270 44.52 28.32 35.57
CA LEU A 270 45.40 29.03 34.63
C LEU A 270 45.57 28.28 33.30
N ILE A 271 45.63 26.94 33.33
CA ILE A 271 45.69 26.11 32.13
C ILE A 271 44.37 26.21 31.34
N VAL A 272 43.22 26.17 32.01
CA VAL A 272 41.91 26.33 31.35
C VAL A 272 41.76 27.72 30.74
N ASP A 273 42.08 28.76 31.50
CA ASP A 273 41.94 30.16 31.07
C ASP A 273 42.89 30.52 29.89
N SER A 274 44.08 29.91 29.84
CA SER A 274 45.03 30.10 28.74
C SER A 274 44.58 29.42 27.43
N ASN A 275 43.84 28.31 27.53
CA ASN A 275 43.28 27.61 26.36
C ASN A 275 42.00 28.25 25.83
N LEU A 276 41.21 28.93 26.68
CA LEU A 276 40.00 29.64 26.27
C LEU A 276 40.28 30.93 25.48
N LYS A 277 41.49 31.51 25.56
CA LYS A 277 41.82 32.81 24.95
C LYS A 277 42.35 32.75 23.51
N LYS A 278 42.32 31.60 22.82
CA LYS A 278 42.82 31.49 21.43
C LYS A 278 41.76 31.01 20.45
N LYS A 279 40.98 31.96 19.91
CA LYS A 279 40.57 32.04 18.48
C LYS A 279 39.71 33.29 18.23
N THR A 280 40.33 34.47 18.17
CA THR A 280 39.72 35.61 17.47
C THR A 280 40.04 35.49 15.99
N TRP A 281 39.12 34.87 15.24
CA TRP A 281 39.17 34.84 13.77
C TRP A 281 39.05 36.28 13.25
N LYS A 282 40.14 36.87 12.76
CA LYS A 282 40.08 38.15 12.07
C LYS A 282 39.33 37.99 10.75
N ARG A 283 38.06 38.40 10.67
CA ARG A 283 37.39 38.66 9.39
C ARG A 283 37.65 40.11 8.98
N LYS A 284 38.18 40.25 7.76
CA LYS A 284 38.53 41.50 7.10
C LYS A 284 37.31 42.41 6.94
N LYS A 285 37.55 43.72 7.08
CA LYS A 285 36.60 44.82 6.85
C LYS A 285 36.04 44.78 5.42
N SER A 286 34.72 44.85 5.29
CA SER A 286 34.06 45.51 4.15
C SER A 286 33.21 46.65 4.72
N LYS A 287 33.44 47.84 4.19
CA LYS A 287 32.73 49.09 4.48
C LYS A 287 31.55 49.17 3.52
N PHE A 288 30.35 49.55 3.96
CA PHE A 288 29.52 50.61 3.34
C PHE A 288 28.24 50.86 4.18
N TRP A 289 27.63 52.03 4.00
CA TRP A 289 26.85 52.84 4.94
C TRP A 289 25.34 52.47 5.12
N PRO A 290 24.65 53.05 6.14
CA PRO A 290 23.24 52.82 6.45
C PRO A 290 22.29 53.87 5.84
N LYS A 291 20.97 53.60 5.97
CA LYS A 291 19.74 54.40 5.69
C LYS A 291 18.91 53.75 4.57
N GLU A 292 17.58 53.73 4.57
CA GLU A 292 16.56 54.57 5.20
C GLU A 292 15.25 53.75 5.33
N GLU A 293 14.34 54.27 6.14
CA GLU A 293 12.90 53.99 6.28
C GLU A 293 12.18 53.30 5.09
N ILE A 294 11.35 52.30 5.41
CA ILE A 294 9.87 52.30 5.33
C ILE A 294 9.35 51.10 6.14
#